data_AF-T1A378-F1
#
_entry.id   AF-T1A378-F1
#
_cell.length_a   1.000
_cell.length_b   1.000
_cell.length_c   1.000
_cell.angle_alpha   90.00
_cell.angle_beta   90.00
_cell.angle_gamma   90.00
#
_symmetry.space_group_name_H-M   'P 1'
#
loop_
_entity.id
_entity.type
_entity.pdbx_description
1 polymer ?
#
loop_
_entity_poly.entity_id
_entity_poly.type
_entity_poly.pdbx_seq_one_letter_code
_entity_poly.pdbx_strand_id
1 'polypeptide(L)'
;RSFDDASIKDWQKRHLAPAAEVFSDGLFCFRRFADAGHAHTVLETGGGRAACEVTGARWVNVLLSNLKRAISGSYHAIRHGKYARLYLAEAAYRFNRRFDLRAMLPRLARAMMLCKPHPEPVLRMTSNFHG
;
A
#
# COMPACT_ATOMS: atom_id res chain seq x y z
N ARG A 1 -7.70 -9.57 -9.26
CA ARG A 1 -7.74 -10.19 -7.92
C ARG A 1 -8.63 -9.33 -7.05
N SER A 2 -9.65 -9.95 -6.46
CA SER A 2 -10.52 -9.39 -5.43
C SER A 2 -9.78 -9.23 -4.11
N PHE A 3 -10.30 -8.41 -3.20
CA PHE A 3 -9.82 -8.36 -1.83
C PHE A 3 -10.53 -9.45 -1.03
N ASP A 4 -9.93 -10.63 -1.00
CA ASP A 4 -10.52 -11.86 -0.46
C ASP A 4 -9.51 -12.70 0.33
N ASP A 5 -10.00 -13.79 0.93
CA ASP A 5 -9.21 -14.72 1.74
C ASP A 5 -7.99 -15.27 0.99
N ALA A 6 -8.15 -15.62 -0.29
CA ALA A 6 -7.06 -16.15 -1.11
C ALA A 6 -5.96 -15.11 -1.32
N SER A 7 -6.34 -13.86 -1.59
CA SER A 7 -5.41 -12.76 -1.78
C SER A 7 -4.68 -12.39 -0.50
N ILE A 8 -5.34 -12.42 0.65
CA ILE A 8 -4.70 -12.19 1.96
C ILE A 8 -3.71 -13.32 2.30
N LYS A 9 -4.09 -14.58 2.09
CA LYS A 9 -3.21 -15.74 2.31
C LYS A 9 -1.95 -15.71 1.45
N ASP A 10 -2.06 -15.27 0.20
CA ASP A 10 -0.91 -15.12 -0.68
C ASP A 10 -0.06 -13.89 -0.31
N TRP A 11 -0.70 -12.77 0.04
CA TRP A 11 -0.01 -11.56 0.47
C TRP A 11 0.83 -11.78 1.74
N GLN A 12 0.26 -12.40 2.77
CA GLN A 12 0.95 -12.59 4.05
C GLN A 12 2.21 -13.45 3.91
N LYS A 13 2.16 -14.53 3.11
CA LYS A 13 3.31 -15.40 2.85
C LYS A 13 4.47 -14.68 2.19
N ARG A 14 4.19 -13.65 1.39
CA ARG A 14 5.20 -12.90 0.63
C ARG A 14 5.75 -11.70 1.37
N HIS A 15 5.03 -11.19 2.37
CA HIS A 15 5.29 -9.86 2.93
C HIS A 15 5.37 -9.79 4.46
N LEU A 16 4.89 -10.79 5.20
CA LEU A 16 5.02 -10.82 6.66
C LEU A 16 6.16 -11.75 7.09
N ALA A 17 6.92 -11.31 8.08
CA ALA A 17 7.89 -12.16 8.75
C ALA A 17 7.17 -13.25 9.59
N PRO A 18 7.75 -14.45 9.74
CA PRO A 18 7.24 -15.45 10.68
C PRO A 18 7.20 -14.82 12.08
N ALA A 19 6.03 -14.78 12.73
CA ALA A 19 5.76 -14.07 14.00
C ALA A 19 5.55 -12.55 13.94
N ALA A 20 5.30 -11.95 12.77
CA ALA A 20 4.81 -10.58 12.72
C ALA A 20 3.47 -10.43 13.47
N GLU A 21 3.37 -9.40 14.32
CA GLU A 21 2.12 -9.02 14.97
C GLU A 21 1.25 -8.20 14.02
N VAL A 22 -0.04 -8.52 13.96
CA VAL A 22 -1.00 -7.90 13.04
C VAL A 22 -2.10 -7.21 13.84
N PHE A 23 -2.29 -5.92 13.56
CA PHE A 23 -3.38 -5.12 14.08
C PHE A 23 -4.33 -4.77 12.92
N SER A 24 -5.63 -5.00 13.07
CA SER A 24 -6.62 -4.76 12.00
C SER A 24 -7.95 -4.20 12.51
N ASP A 25 -8.76 -3.64 11.61
CA ASP A 25 -10.12 -3.12 11.88
C ASP A 25 -11.20 -4.20 12.02
N GLY A 26 -10.82 -5.48 11.96
CA GLY A 26 -11.73 -6.61 12.16
C GLY A 26 -12.47 -7.08 10.90
N LEU A 27 -12.10 -6.59 9.71
CA LEU A 27 -12.65 -7.12 8.46
C LEU A 27 -12.41 -8.64 8.37
N PHE A 28 -13.45 -9.40 7.96
CA PHE A 28 -13.49 -10.86 8.09
C PHE A 28 -12.28 -11.58 7.47
N CYS A 29 -11.82 -11.15 6.30
CA CYS A 29 -10.70 -11.78 5.59
C CYS A 29 -9.35 -11.65 6.34
N PHE A 30 -9.22 -10.72 7.30
CA PHE A 30 -8.01 -10.59 8.11
C PHE A 30 -7.87 -11.67 9.19
N ARG A 31 -8.92 -12.44 9.47
CA ARG A 31 -8.82 -13.62 10.35
C ARG A 31 -7.79 -14.65 9.84
N ARG A 32 -7.44 -14.59 8.55
CA ARG A 32 -6.42 -15.46 7.93
C ARG A 32 -4.99 -15.21 8.42
N PHE A 33 -4.74 -14.10 9.09
CA PHE A 33 -3.46 -13.87 9.78
C PHE A 33 -3.33 -14.79 11.00
N ALA A 34 -4.40 -14.94 11.80
CA ALA A 34 -4.42 -15.86 12.93
C ALA A 34 -4.27 -17.32 12.47
N ASP A 35 -4.95 -17.72 11.39
CA ASP A 35 -4.80 -19.06 10.79
C ASP A 35 -3.35 -19.36 10.35
N ALA A 36 -2.55 -18.33 10.06
CA ALA A 36 -1.15 -18.45 9.69
C ALA A 36 -0.19 -18.32 10.88
N GLY A 37 -0.70 -18.30 12.12
CA GLY A 37 0.11 -18.25 13.33
C GLY A 37 0.64 -16.86 13.68
N HIS A 38 0.12 -15.79 13.06
CA HIS A 38 0.41 -14.42 13.49
C HIS A 38 -0.42 -14.06 14.73
N ALA A 39 0.18 -13.34 15.68
CA ALA A 39 -0.59 -12.69 16.73
C ALA A 39 -1.50 -11.65 16.06
N HIS A 40 -2.81 -11.84 16.14
CA HIS A 40 -3.79 -10.99 15.45
C HIS A 40 -4.68 -10.28 16.48
N THR A 41 -4.53 -8.96 16.55
CA THR A 41 -5.31 -8.09 17.43
C THR A 41 -6.30 -7.29 16.60
N VAL A 42 -7.58 -7.44 16.91
CA VAL A 42 -8.62 -6.58 16.33
C VAL A 42 -8.68 -5.30 17.16
N LEU A 43 -8.52 -4.17 16.48
CA LEU A 43 -8.70 -2.86 17.07
C LEU A 43 -10.20 -2.63 17.20
N GLU A 44 -10.72 -2.80 18.42
CA GLU A 44 -12.13 -2.50 18.71
C GLU A 44 -12.36 -1.00 18.58
N THR A 45 -13.18 -0.64 17.60
CA THR A 45 -13.53 0.74 17.32
C THR A 45 -14.98 1.00 17.66
N GLY A 46 -15.27 2.08 18.39
CA GLY A 46 -16.61 2.67 18.36
C GLY A 46 -16.93 3.10 16.92
N GLY A 47 -18.14 2.83 16.43
CA GLY A 47 -18.52 3.18 15.06
C GLY A 47 -18.34 4.67 14.73
N GLY A 48 -18.28 4.99 13.44
CA GLY A 48 -18.16 6.38 12.99
C GLY A 48 -16.79 7.00 13.28
N ARG A 49 -16.77 8.21 13.83
CA ARG A 49 -15.53 8.99 14.02
C ARG A 49 -14.58 8.37 15.05
N ALA A 50 -15.11 7.71 16.07
CA ALA A 50 -14.31 7.04 17.10
C ALA A 50 -13.40 5.95 16.50
N ALA A 51 -13.84 5.28 15.42
CA ALA A 51 -13.04 4.30 14.71
C ALA A 51 -11.77 4.88 14.07
N CYS A 52 -11.84 6.15 13.67
CA CYS A 52 -10.71 6.84 13.09
C CYS A 52 -9.66 7.28 14.13
N GLU A 53 -10.01 7.28 15.41
CA GLU A 53 -9.22 7.87 16.50
C GLU A 53 -8.53 6.82 17.37
N VAL A 54 -8.83 5.52 17.20
CA VAL A 54 -8.17 4.43 17.94
C VAL A 54 -6.66 4.45 17.73
N THR A 55 -5.93 4.35 18.85
CA THR A 55 -4.46 4.28 18.89
C THR A 55 -3.98 3.10 18.05
N GLY A 56 -3.23 3.37 16.98
CA GLY A 56 -2.84 2.38 15.98
C GLY A 56 -3.56 2.53 14.63
N ALA A 57 -4.87 2.79 14.62
CA ALA A 57 -5.60 3.10 13.39
C ALA A 57 -5.41 4.56 12.95
N ARG A 58 -5.25 5.49 13.90
CA ARG A 58 -5.12 6.92 13.61
C ARG A 58 -3.94 7.26 12.68
N TRP A 59 -2.76 6.69 12.92
CA TRP A 59 -1.59 6.98 12.09
C TRP A 59 -1.74 6.37 10.68
N VAL A 60 -2.38 5.20 10.57
CA VAL A 60 -2.73 4.59 9.27
C VAL A 60 -3.69 5.51 8.52
N ASN A 61 -4.71 6.04 9.18
CA ASN A 61 -5.65 6.99 8.56
C ASN A 61 -4.96 8.27 8.10
N VAL A 62 -4.01 8.80 8.88
CA VAL A 62 -3.20 9.96 8.46
C VAL A 62 -2.34 9.62 7.24
N LEU A 63 -1.71 8.45 7.22
CA LEU A 63 -0.94 7.98 6.07
C LEU A 63 -1.82 7.84 4.82
N LEU A 64 -2.97 7.19 4.94
CA LEU A 64 -3.93 7.00 3.84
C LEU A 64 -4.50 8.33 3.35
N SER A 65 -4.77 9.27 4.25
CA SER A 65 -5.22 10.62 3.89
C SER A 65 -4.16 11.38 3.10
N ASN A 66 -2.89 11.33 3.55
CA ASN A 66 -1.77 11.94 2.83
C ASN A 66 -1.54 11.28 1.47
N LEU A 67 -1.63 9.95 1.40
CA LEU A 67 -1.53 9.20 0.14
C LEU A 67 -2.64 9.62 -0.84
N LYS A 68 -3.89 9.69 -0.37
CA LYS A 68 -5.03 10.15 -1.18
C LYS A 68 -4.82 11.57 -1.68
N ARG A 69 -4.35 12.48 -0.82
CA ARG A 69 -4.06 13.88 -1.21
C ARG A 69 -2.92 13.96 -2.23
N ALA A 70 -1.84 13.21 -2.03
CA ALA A 70 -0.70 13.18 -2.95
C ALA A 70 -1.13 12.69 -4.35
N ILE A 71 -1.89 11.59 -4.40
CA ILE A 71 -2.37 11.04 -5.67
C ILE A 71 -3.33 12.02 -6.34
N SER A 72 -4.37 12.50 -5.63
CA SER A 72 -5.38 13.40 -6.21
C SER A 72 -4.82 14.76 -6.64
N GLY A 73 -3.79 15.25 -5.94
CA GLY A 73 -3.14 16.53 -6.26
C GLY A 73 -2.17 16.46 -7.42
N SER A 74 -1.44 15.34 -7.58
CA SER A 74 -0.47 15.16 -8.67
C SER A 74 -1.11 14.58 -9.94
N TYR A 75 -2.13 13.74 -9.79
CA TYR A 75 -2.82 13.06 -10.87
C TYR A 75 -4.30 13.37 -10.71
N HIS A 76 -4.86 14.26 -11.55
CA HIS A 76 -6.23 14.83 -11.47
C HIS A 76 -7.36 13.82 -11.15
N ALA A 77 -7.41 13.39 -9.89
CA ALA A 77 -8.04 12.17 -9.37
C ALA A 77 -7.53 10.84 -9.96
N ILE A 78 -7.82 9.72 -9.26
CA ILE A 78 -7.69 8.32 -9.72
C ILE A 78 -8.68 8.03 -10.88
N ARG A 79 -8.92 8.99 -11.77
CA ARG A 79 -9.81 8.84 -12.92
C ARG A 79 -9.29 7.77 -13.88
N HIS A 80 -7.98 7.58 -13.91
CA HIS A 80 -7.34 6.48 -14.62
C HIS A 80 -6.92 5.40 -13.64
N GLY A 81 -7.92 4.65 -13.16
CA GLY A 81 -7.72 3.49 -12.29
C GLY A 81 -6.59 2.59 -12.80
N LYS A 82 -6.46 2.40 -14.13
CA LYS A 82 -5.41 1.58 -14.78
C LYS A 82 -3.96 1.86 -14.35
N TYR A 83 -3.65 3.05 -13.86
CA TYR A 83 -2.30 3.43 -13.40
C TYR A 83 -2.14 3.39 -11.88
N ALA A 84 -3.14 2.92 -11.13
CA ALA A 84 -3.13 2.92 -9.67
C ALA A 84 -1.89 2.23 -9.09
N ARG A 85 -1.42 1.13 -9.69
CA ARG A 85 -0.17 0.48 -9.27
C ARG A 85 1.05 1.41 -9.37
N LEU A 86 1.18 2.15 -10.47
CA LEU A 86 2.30 3.06 -10.69
C LEU A 86 2.25 4.23 -9.71
N TYR A 87 1.06 4.80 -9.49
CA TYR A 87 0.85 5.86 -8.50
C TYR A 87 1.17 5.39 -7.07
N LEU A 88 0.73 4.19 -6.69
CA LEU A 88 1.03 3.62 -5.38
C LEU A 88 2.52 3.27 -5.22
N ALA A 89 3.17 2.75 -6.26
CA ALA A 89 4.60 2.44 -6.24
C ALA A 89 5.44 3.71 -6.07
N GLU A 90 5.09 4.78 -6.78
CA GLU A 90 5.74 6.08 -6.66
C GLU A 90 5.52 6.68 -5.26
N ALA A 91 4.30 6.63 -4.74
CA ALA A 91 4.00 7.11 -3.40
C ALA A 91 4.76 6.31 -2.32
N ALA A 92 4.83 4.99 -2.44
CA ALA A 92 5.63 4.14 -1.57
C ALA A 92 7.14 4.47 -1.67
N TYR A 93 7.64 4.71 -2.89
CA TYR A 93 9.04 5.10 -3.11
C TYR A 93 9.40 6.38 -2.33
N ARG A 94 8.54 7.41 -2.42
CA ARG A 94 8.70 8.68 -1.70
C ARG A 94 8.54 8.49 -0.19
N PHE A 95 7.50 7.79 0.24
CA PHE A 95 7.20 7.60 1.66
C PHE A 95 8.33 6.88 2.41
N ASN A 96 8.89 5.83 1.81
CA ASN A 96 9.99 5.06 2.40
C ASN A 96 11.31 5.84 2.48
N ARG A 97 11.43 6.98 1.79
CA ARG A 97 12.63 7.83 1.74
C ARG A 97 12.38 9.24 2.27
N ARG A 98 11.24 9.49 2.91
CA ARG A 98 10.81 10.82 3.36
C ARG A 98 11.77 11.50 4.35
N PHE A 99 12.64 10.73 5.01
CA PHE A 99 13.61 11.23 5.97
C PHE A 99 14.98 11.59 5.37
N ASP A 100 15.25 11.17 4.13
CA ASP A 100 16.49 11.51 3.41
C ASP A 100 16.15 11.93 1.98
N LEU A 101 15.64 13.16 1.86
CA LEU A 101 15.22 13.73 0.59
C LEU A 101 16.41 13.96 -0.35
N ARG A 102 17.60 14.25 0.18
CA ARG A 102 18.81 14.51 -0.61
C ARG A 102 19.24 13.25 -1.38
N ALA A 103 19.12 12.08 -0.77
CA ALA A 103 19.42 10.82 -1.44
C ALA A 103 18.34 10.37 -2.45
N MET A 104 17.14 10.96 -2.44
CA MET A 104 16.02 10.46 -3.25
C MET A 104 16.28 10.57 -4.76
N LEU A 105 16.74 11.72 -5.23
CA LEU A 105 16.94 11.98 -6.66
C LEU A 105 18.15 11.21 -7.23
N PRO A 106 19.34 11.19 -6.60
CA PRO A 106 20.47 10.38 -7.10
C PRO A 106 20.13 8.90 -7.19
N ARG A 107 19.35 8.37 -6.24
CA ARG A 107 18.93 6.96 -6.26
C ARG A 107 17.92 6.68 -7.36
N LEU A 108 17.01 7.60 -7.63
CA LEU A 108 16.07 7.48 -8.74
C LEU A 108 16.82 7.48 -10.08
N ALA A 109 17.76 8.42 -10.25
CA ALA A 109 18.61 8.47 -11.45
C ALA A 109 19.39 7.16 -11.63
N ARG A 110 20.01 6.64 -10.58
CA ARG A 110 20.68 5.33 -10.62
C ARG A 110 19.73 4.21 -11.01
N ALA A 111 18.52 4.17 -10.45
CA ALA A 111 17.53 3.15 -10.79
C ALA A 111 17.12 3.26 -12.28
N MET A 112 16.89 4.47 -12.79
CA MET A 112 16.57 4.69 -14.20
C MET A 112 17.68 4.20 -15.13
N MET A 113 18.95 4.42 -14.78
CA MET A 113 20.10 3.95 -15.57
C MET A 113 20.26 2.42 -15.55
N LEU A 114 19.78 1.74 -14.52
CA LEU A 114 19.87 0.28 -14.39
C LEU A 114 18.64 -0.45 -14.96
N CYS A 115 17.50 0.24 -15.09
CA CYS A 115 16.29 -0.32 -15.65
C CYS A 115 16.37 -0.42 -17.18
N LYS A 116 15.72 -1.45 -17.74
CA LYS A 116 15.53 -1.52 -19.20
C LYS A 116 14.62 -0.37 -19.65
N PRO A 117 14.87 0.22 -20.83
CA PRO A 117 13.98 1.23 -21.38
C PRO A 117 12.58 0.64 -21.60
N HIS A 118 11.56 1.33 -21.09
CA HIS A 118 10.15 0.96 -21.28
C HIS A 118 9.48 1.94 -22.25
N PRO A 119 9.09 1.49 -23.45
CA PRO A 119 8.42 2.35 -24.42
C PRO A 119 7.02 2.75 -23.92
N GLU A 120 6.62 3.99 -24.22
CA GLU A 120 5.36 4.57 -23.76
C GLU A 120 4.11 3.70 -24.07
N PRO A 121 3.96 3.06 -25.24
CA PRO A 121 2.82 2.19 -25.51
C PRO A 121 2.66 1.06 -24.48
N VAL A 122 3.77 0.46 -24.05
CA VAL A 122 3.77 -0.60 -23.02
C VAL A 122 3.29 -0.05 -21.69
N LEU A 123 3.74 1.16 -21.32
CA LEU A 123 3.28 1.83 -20.10
C LEU A 123 1.78 2.14 -20.16
N ARG A 124 1.27 2.54 -21.33
CA ARG A 124 -0.16 2.84 -21.53
C ARG A 124 -1.06 1.59 -21.51
N MET A 125 -0.52 0.44 -21.87
CA MET A 125 -1.16 -0.89 -21.82
C MET A 125 -1.18 -1.51 -20.42
N THR A 126 -0.55 -0.86 -19.42
CA THR A 126 -0.50 -1.38 -18.05
C THR A 126 -1.90 -1.66 -17.50
N SER A 127 -2.06 -2.87 -16.97
CA SER A 127 -3.21 -3.33 -16.19
C SER A 127 -2.84 -3.36 -14.69
N ASN A 128 -3.76 -3.00 -13.80
CA ASN A 128 -3.56 -3.19 -12.35
C ASN A 128 -3.55 -4.67 -11.92
N PHE A 129 -4.03 -5.54 -12.79
CA PHE A 129 -4.17 -6.96 -12.55
C PHE A 129 -3.20 -7.68 -13.48
N HIS A 130 -2.11 -8.19 -12.91
CA HIS A 130 -1.31 -9.22 -13.55
C HIS A 130 -1.57 -10.46 -12.71
N GLY A 131 -2.33 -11.38 -13.29
CA GLY A 131 -2.33 -12.80 -12.98
C GLY A 131 -1.72 -13.46 -14.19
#